data_AF-A0A6G1DDR0-F1
#
_entry.id   AF-A0A6G1DDR0-F1
#
_cell.length_a   1.000
_cell.length_b   1.000
_cell.length_c   1.000
_cell.angle_alpha   90.00
_cell.angle_beta   90.00
_cell.angle_gamma   90.00
#
_symmetry.space_group_name_H-M   'P 1'
#
loop_
_entity.id
_entity.type
_entity.pdbx_description
1 polymer ?
#
loop_
_entity_poly.entity_id
_entity_poly.type
_entity_poly.pdbx_seq_one_letter_code
_entity_poly.pdbx_strand_id
1 'polypeptide(L)'
;METVDPRLRNGYVKEEVELVLKLGLLCSHPLASARPSMRQVVHYLNGDMEFPELNTVQVGFSMTNLLKNEGPNPDAMSPISSFLVPSVFHCINLVASSASVNQFAFEGFAGANLSLEGAATVTPSGLLKLTNDKHTKGRAFYPIPICFHSPPNGGATSATFVFAIVSDHAKLSDHGLAFLVAPSKSLSATTRAQYLGLMNISDNGKASNHVFSVELDTVLSPELHDIDRNHVGIDVNSLQSVQSHTAGYYDDSAGAFMNLTLMSRKVMQVWEDYNGQHMVLNVTLAPLDVSKPKKPLLSTSRR
;
A
#
# COMPACT_ATOMS: atom_id res chain seq x y z
N MET A 1 16.29 17.39 -8.30
CA MET A 1 16.44 18.86 -8.21
C MET A 1 15.17 19.62 -8.59
N GLU A 2 14.07 18.95 -8.95
CA GLU A 2 12.77 19.60 -9.26
C GLU A 2 12.09 20.25 -8.03
N THR A 3 12.62 20.03 -6.82
CA THR A 3 12.14 20.59 -5.55
C THR A 3 12.77 21.93 -5.17
N VAL A 4 13.74 22.42 -5.94
CA VAL A 4 14.43 23.69 -5.66
C VAL A 4 13.68 24.83 -6.34
N ASP A 5 13.44 25.92 -5.61
CA ASP A 5 12.75 27.10 -6.13
C ASP A 5 13.43 27.59 -7.44
N PRO A 6 12.69 27.70 -8.55
CA PRO A 6 13.24 28.14 -9.84
C PRO A 6 13.93 29.52 -9.78
N ARG A 7 13.56 30.36 -8.80
CA ARG A 7 14.16 31.68 -8.58
C ARG A 7 15.61 31.61 -8.10
N LEU A 8 16.02 30.48 -7.51
CA LEU A 8 17.41 30.25 -7.07
C LEU A 8 18.36 29.94 -8.24
N ARG A 9 17.83 29.70 -9.45
CA ARG A 9 18.61 29.41 -10.67
C ARG A 9 19.71 28.36 -10.40
N ASN A 10 20.99 28.71 -10.63
CA ASN A 10 22.15 27.86 -10.32
C ASN A 10 22.91 28.33 -9.05
N GLY A 11 22.30 29.18 -8.24
CA GLY A 11 22.93 29.81 -7.07
C GLY A 11 22.91 28.95 -5.81
N TYR A 12 22.89 27.62 -5.93
CA TYR A 12 22.83 26.71 -4.79
C TYR A 12 23.76 25.51 -4.98
N VAL A 13 24.24 24.96 -3.87
CA VAL A 13 25.03 23.74 -3.84
C VAL A 13 24.06 22.55 -3.78
N LYS A 14 24.20 21.60 -4.71
CA LYS A 14 23.27 20.47 -4.86
C LYS A 14 23.21 19.63 -3.61
N GLU A 15 24.38 19.39 -3.03
CA GLU A 15 24.60 18.54 -1.86
C GLU A 15 23.95 19.14 -0.61
N GLU A 16 24.03 20.46 -0.44
CA GLU A 16 23.38 21.17 0.67
C GLU A 16 21.85 21.11 0.57
N VAL A 17 21.31 21.30 -0.65
CA VAL A 17 19.86 21.20 -0.85
C VAL A 17 19.35 19.79 -0.62
N GLU A 18 20.09 18.78 -1.07
CA GLU A 18 19.75 17.38 -0.81
C GLU A 18 19.77 17.05 0.68
N LEU A 19 20.79 17.53 1.41
CA LEU A 19 20.88 17.39 2.87
C LEU A 19 19.69 18.05 3.57
N VAL A 20 19.34 19.29 3.22
CA VAL A 20 18.24 20.02 3.85
C VAL A 20 16.89 19.35 3.58
N LEU A 21 16.68 18.79 2.38
CA LEU A 21 15.47 18.04 2.05
C LEU A 21 15.37 16.74 2.86
N LYS A 22 16.46 15.96 2.92
CA LYS A 22 16.53 14.73 3.72
C LYS A 22 16.31 15.02 5.22
N LEU A 23 16.94 16.07 5.73
CA LEU A 23 16.80 16.50 7.12
C LEU A 23 15.39 17.00 7.43
N GLY A 24 14.76 17.75 6.52
CA GLY A 24 13.36 18.17 6.63
C GLY A 24 12.39 16.99 6.69
N LEU A 25 12.62 15.95 5.89
CA LEU A 25 11.85 14.70 5.94
C LEU A 25 12.03 13.98 7.28
N LEU A 26 13.27 13.82 7.74
CA LEU A 26 13.57 13.16 9.02
C LEU A 26 12.98 13.94 10.24
N CYS A 27 13.00 15.27 10.19
CA CYS A 27 12.35 16.13 11.19
C CYS A 27 10.82 16.02 11.17
N SER A 28 10.23 15.67 10.03
CA SER A 28 8.78 15.54 9.85
C SER A 28 8.25 14.14 10.18
N HIS A 29 9.11 13.24 10.67
CA HIS A 29 8.77 11.85 10.94
C HIS A 29 7.57 11.71 11.90
N PRO A 30 6.59 10.81 11.68
CA PRO A 30 5.37 10.73 12.50
C PRO A 30 5.65 10.37 13.97
N LEU A 31 6.63 9.50 14.21
CA LEU A 31 7.09 9.18 15.57
C LEU A 31 8.04 10.27 16.11
N ALA A 32 7.63 10.93 17.20
CA ALA A 32 8.42 11.96 17.86
C ALA A 32 9.82 11.46 18.32
N SER A 33 9.92 10.18 18.70
CA SER A 33 11.18 9.55 19.13
C SER A 33 12.18 9.29 18.01
N ALA A 34 11.74 9.26 16.75
CA ALA A 34 12.60 9.06 15.58
C ALA A 34 13.05 10.38 14.93
N ARG A 35 12.49 11.52 15.37
CA ARG A 35 12.93 12.85 14.93
C ARG A 35 14.28 13.18 15.57
N PRO A 36 15.20 13.84 14.85
CA PRO A 36 16.46 14.28 15.41
C PRO A 36 16.22 15.40 16.42
N SER A 37 17.00 15.42 17.48
CA SER A 37 17.04 16.57 18.39
C SER A 37 17.57 17.80 17.65
N MET A 38 17.21 18.99 18.13
CA MET A 38 17.69 20.25 17.54
C MET A 38 19.23 20.32 17.48
N ARG A 39 19.90 19.69 18.45
CA ARG A 39 21.36 19.55 18.49
C ARG A 39 21.89 18.69 17.33
N GLN A 40 21.25 17.57 17.02
CA GLN A 40 21.63 16.72 15.89
C GLN A 40 21.39 17.42 14.56
N VAL A 41 20.27 18.13 14.40
CA VAL A 41 19.98 18.92 13.19
C VAL A 41 21.10 19.93 12.90
N VAL A 42 21.58 20.66 13.93
CA VAL A 42 22.69 21.61 13.77
C VAL A 42 23.97 20.90 13.35
N HIS A 43 24.31 19.75 13.95
CA HIS A 43 25.49 18.99 13.57
C HIS A 43 25.42 18.45 12.14
N TYR A 44 24.24 18.02 11.67
CA TYR A 44 24.06 17.63 10.26
C TYR A 44 24.27 18.80 9.32
N LEU A 45 23.70 19.98 9.61
CA LEU A 45 23.83 21.18 8.78
C LEU A 45 25.28 21.71 8.72
N ASN A 46 26.04 21.57 9.81
CA ASN A 46 27.45 21.98 9.86
C ASN A 46 28.40 20.96 9.22
N GLY A 47 27.93 19.75 8.87
CA GLY A 47 28.78 18.65 8.43
C GLY A 47 29.61 18.00 9.54
N ASP A 48 29.30 18.29 10.81
CA ASP A 48 29.97 17.70 11.99
C ASP A 48 29.57 16.23 12.22
N MET A 49 28.46 15.81 11.61
CA MET A 49 27.88 14.49 11.77
C MET A 49 27.37 13.97 10.42
N GLU A 50 27.66 12.71 10.14
CA GLU A 50 27.24 12.06 8.91
C GLU A 50 25.72 11.81 8.92
N PHE A 51 25.03 12.20 7.86
CA PHE A 51 23.56 12.10 7.80
C PHE A 51 23.12 10.63 7.65
N PRO A 52 22.17 10.13 8.47
CA PRO A 52 21.72 8.75 8.39
C PRO A 52 21.00 8.49 7.05
N GLU A 53 21.34 7.40 6.36
CA GLU A 53 20.66 7.06 5.10
C GLU A 53 19.17 6.78 5.33
N LEU A 54 18.31 7.62 4.75
CA LEU A 54 16.85 7.43 4.70
C LEU A 54 16.53 6.41 3.61
N ASN A 55 16.12 5.21 4.02
CA ASN A 55 15.76 4.11 3.12
C ASN A 55 14.24 3.83 3.17
N THR A 56 13.64 3.30 2.09
CA THR A 56 12.24 2.79 2.06
C THR A 56 12.00 1.75 3.17
N VAL A 57 13.08 1.07 3.55
CA VAL A 57 13.17 0.21 4.72
C VAL A 57 12.76 0.95 5.99
N GLN A 58 12.99 2.25 6.16
CA GLN A 58 12.60 3.04 7.33
C GLN A 58 11.07 3.20 7.46
N VAL A 59 10.35 3.36 6.34
CA VAL A 59 8.87 3.32 6.32
C VAL A 59 8.38 1.92 6.69
N GLY A 60 9.06 0.89 6.18
CA GLY A 60 8.81 -0.49 6.55
C GLY A 60 9.21 -0.87 7.97
N PHE A 61 10.25 -0.26 8.52
CA PHE A 61 10.71 -0.42 9.89
C PHE A 61 9.74 0.27 10.83
N SER A 62 9.22 1.44 10.45
CA SER A 62 8.13 2.13 11.13
C SER A 62 6.88 1.24 11.14
N MET A 63 6.39 0.77 9.99
CA MET A 63 5.23 -0.14 9.92
C MET A 63 5.42 -1.46 10.68
N THR A 64 6.57 -2.11 10.56
CA THR A 64 6.85 -3.36 11.31
C THR A 64 6.96 -3.12 12.80
N ASN A 65 7.53 -2.00 13.27
CA ASN A 65 7.54 -1.65 14.68
C ASN A 65 6.14 -1.28 15.19
N LEU A 66 5.32 -0.60 14.38
CA LEU A 66 3.92 -0.30 14.69
C LEU A 66 3.11 -1.61 14.83
N LEU A 67 3.27 -2.54 13.89
CA LEU A 67 2.62 -3.86 13.97
C LEU A 67 3.10 -4.70 15.15
N LYS A 68 4.39 -4.62 15.53
CA LYS A 68 4.92 -5.29 16.73
C LYS A 68 4.31 -4.76 18.03
N ASN A 69 4.07 -3.44 18.12
CA ASN A 69 3.47 -2.81 19.29
C ASN A 69 1.96 -3.10 19.43
N GLU A 70 1.29 -3.48 18.34
CA GLU A 70 -0.15 -3.80 18.31
C GLU A 70 -0.43 -5.32 18.22
N GLY A 71 0.62 -6.15 18.30
CA GLY A 71 0.53 -7.61 18.23
C GLY A 71 -0.06 -8.24 19.50
N PRO A 72 -0.58 -9.49 19.43
CA PRO A 72 -1.20 -10.15 20.58
C PRO A 72 -0.19 -10.45 21.70
N ASN A 73 -0.70 -10.51 22.94
CA ASN A 73 0.02 -10.71 24.21
C ASN A 73 1.13 -11.79 24.11
N PRO A 74 2.38 -11.50 24.53
CA PRO A 74 3.53 -12.42 24.41
C PRO A 74 3.47 -13.75 25.19
N ASP A 75 2.39 -14.05 25.92
CA ASP A 75 2.23 -15.32 26.66
C ASP A 75 2.02 -16.56 25.77
N ALA A 76 2.14 -16.42 24.45
CA ALA A 76 2.20 -17.53 23.49
C ALA A 76 3.54 -17.53 22.73
N MET A 77 4.66 -17.60 23.46
CA MET A 77 6.00 -17.68 22.85
C MET A 77 6.59 -19.09 22.94
N SER A 78 7.22 -19.52 21.85
CA SER A 78 8.64 -19.88 21.95
C SER A 78 9.41 -19.37 20.73
N PRO A 79 10.69 -18.96 20.89
CA PRO A 79 11.40 -18.13 19.92
C PRO A 79 12.39 -18.96 19.09
N ILE A 80 12.70 -18.51 17.87
CA ILE A 80 14.04 -18.73 17.30
C ILE A 80 14.50 -17.43 16.63
N SER A 81 15.59 -16.89 17.16
CA SER A 81 16.34 -15.76 16.60
C SER A 81 17.11 -16.19 15.35
N SER A 82 17.25 -15.29 14.38
CA SER A 82 18.51 -15.15 13.64
C SER A 82 18.59 -13.77 13.02
N PHE A 83 19.59 -13.01 13.49
CA PHE A 83 20.10 -11.81 12.84
C PHE A 83 20.88 -12.21 11.60
N LEU A 84 20.63 -11.56 10.45
CA LEU A 84 21.61 -11.35 9.39
C LEU A 84 21.27 -10.05 8.61
N VAL A 85 22.22 -9.12 8.59
CA VAL A 85 22.47 -8.06 7.58
C VAL A 85 23.69 -8.59 6.80
N PRO A 86 23.92 -8.41 5.47
CA PRO A 86 23.73 -7.17 4.67
C PRO A 86 23.29 -7.36 3.18
N SER A 87 22.89 -6.27 2.52
CA SER A 87 23.42 -5.80 1.21
C SER A 87 22.60 -4.63 0.68
N VAL A 88 23.27 -3.47 0.53
CA VAL A 88 22.71 -2.23 0.02
C VAL A 88 22.51 -2.35 -1.50
N PHE A 89 21.25 -2.36 -1.94
CA PHE A 89 20.89 -2.09 -3.34
C PHE A 89 20.08 -0.78 -3.39
N HIS A 90 20.71 0.23 -3.99
CA HIS A 90 20.12 1.53 -4.28
C HIS A 90 19.09 1.39 -5.40
N CYS A 91 17.79 1.46 -5.06
CA CYS A 91 16.73 1.72 -6.03
C CYS A 91 16.02 3.02 -5.63
N ILE A 92 16.53 4.12 -6.19
CA ILE A 92 15.87 5.43 -6.14
C ILE A 92 14.69 5.39 -7.10
N ASN A 93 13.46 5.32 -6.60
CA ASN A 93 12.30 5.70 -7.41
C ASN A 93 12.16 7.23 -7.36
N LEU A 94 12.84 7.90 -8.30
CA LEU A 94 12.54 9.27 -8.67
C LEU A 94 11.17 9.28 -9.34
N VAL A 95 10.15 9.77 -8.65
CA VAL A 95 8.90 10.17 -9.32
C VAL A 95 9.18 11.49 -10.02
N ALA A 96 9.37 11.43 -11.34
CA ALA A 96 9.42 12.61 -12.20
C ALA A 96 8.04 13.27 -12.21
N SER A 97 8.00 14.56 -11.86
CA SER A 97 6.76 15.35 -11.93
C SER A 97 6.56 15.84 -13.35
N SER A 98 5.65 15.21 -14.10
CA SER A 98 5.06 15.84 -15.28
C SER A 98 3.76 16.51 -14.88
N ALA A 99 3.65 17.80 -15.18
CA ALA A 99 2.64 18.72 -14.69
C ALA A 99 1.18 18.21 -14.80
N SER A 100 0.43 18.55 -13.75
CA SER A 100 -0.97 18.22 -13.39
C SER A 100 -1.16 16.91 -12.60
N VAL A 101 -2.16 16.88 -11.70
CA VAL A 101 -2.83 15.72 -11.08
C VAL A 101 -2.60 15.50 -9.56
N ASN A 102 -3.71 15.22 -8.86
CA ASN A 102 -3.89 15.04 -7.42
C ASN A 102 -3.00 13.95 -6.79
N GLN A 103 -1.74 14.26 -6.51
CA GLN A 103 -0.83 13.37 -5.79
C GLN A 103 -1.01 13.50 -4.27
N PHE A 104 -1.12 12.37 -3.56
CA PHE A 104 -1.11 12.32 -2.11
C PHE A 104 -0.39 11.06 -1.63
N ALA A 105 0.20 11.13 -0.44
CA ALA A 105 0.87 10.01 0.22
C ALA A 105 0.58 10.07 1.73
N PHE A 106 0.42 8.91 2.35
CA PHE A 106 0.23 8.76 3.79
C PHE A 106 1.34 7.87 4.33
N GLU A 107 2.22 8.43 5.16
CA GLU A 107 3.25 7.68 5.92
C GLU A 107 2.73 7.23 7.29
N GLY A 108 1.40 7.12 7.40
CA GLY A 108 0.62 6.99 8.62
C GLY A 108 -0.71 7.73 8.47
N PHE A 109 -1.71 7.27 9.20
CA PHE A 109 -3.08 7.78 9.10
C PHE A 109 -3.50 8.62 10.31
N ALA A 110 -2.59 8.87 11.26
CA ALA A 110 -2.85 9.75 12.40
C ALA A 110 -3.22 11.16 11.91
N GLY A 111 -4.43 11.62 12.24
CA GLY A 111 -4.94 12.91 11.76
C GLY A 111 -5.30 12.95 10.27
N ALA A 112 -5.22 11.82 9.54
CA ALA A 112 -5.70 11.75 8.17
C ALA A 112 -7.22 11.93 8.16
N ASN A 113 -7.70 12.85 7.33
CA ASN A 113 -9.12 13.17 7.21
C ASN A 113 -9.85 12.12 6.34
N LEU A 114 -9.78 10.84 6.73
CA LEU A 114 -10.44 9.75 6.02
C LEU A 114 -11.91 9.65 6.42
N SER A 115 -12.75 9.29 5.46
CA SER A 115 -14.13 8.86 5.76
C SER A 115 -14.11 7.39 6.13
N LEU A 116 -14.26 7.09 7.41
CA LEU A 116 -14.25 5.72 7.95
C LEU A 116 -15.67 5.19 8.11
N GLU A 117 -15.88 3.92 7.79
CA GLU A 117 -17.15 3.24 7.93
C GLU A 117 -16.96 1.82 8.53
N GLY A 118 -17.98 1.33 9.22
CA GLY A 118 -17.96 0.00 9.83
C GLY A 118 -16.96 -0.06 10.98
N ALA A 119 -16.10 -1.09 10.98
CA ALA A 119 -15.07 -1.29 11.99
C ALA A 119 -13.76 -0.50 11.70
N ALA A 120 -13.69 0.23 10.59
CA ALA A 120 -12.47 0.93 10.21
C ALA A 120 -12.12 2.03 11.23
N THR A 121 -10.87 2.02 11.70
CA THR A 121 -10.34 2.97 12.68
C THR A 121 -8.88 3.28 12.40
N VAL A 122 -8.40 4.41 12.90
CA VAL A 122 -6.97 4.72 12.95
C VAL A 122 -6.47 4.44 14.37
N THR A 123 -5.46 3.58 14.51
CA THR A 123 -4.87 3.27 15.82
C THR A 123 -4.16 4.50 16.40
N PRO A 124 -3.91 4.55 17.72
CA PRO A 124 -3.10 5.63 18.32
C PRO A 124 -1.71 5.74 17.69
N SER A 125 -1.19 4.61 17.20
CA SER A 125 0.09 4.47 16.53
C SER A 125 0.05 4.91 15.05
N GLY A 126 -1.13 5.22 14.51
CA GLY A 126 -1.32 5.78 13.17
C GLY A 126 -1.57 4.75 12.07
N LEU A 127 -1.88 3.50 12.40
CA LEU A 127 -2.24 2.46 11.43
C LEU A 127 -3.72 2.55 11.07
N LEU A 128 -4.05 2.40 9.78
CA LEU A 128 -5.42 2.19 9.34
C LEU A 128 -5.79 0.73 9.54
N LYS A 129 -6.62 0.45 10.54
CA LYS A 129 -7.16 -0.87 10.82
C LYS A 129 -8.58 -0.95 10.26
N LEU A 130 -8.76 -1.69 9.16
CA LEU A 130 -10.06 -1.79 8.48
C LEU A 130 -11.04 -2.71 9.22
N THR A 131 -10.56 -3.81 9.78
CA THR A 131 -11.38 -4.82 10.46
C THR A 131 -10.80 -5.20 11.81
N ASN A 132 -11.60 -5.89 12.61
CA ASN A 132 -11.21 -6.49 13.89
C ASN A 132 -11.54 -7.99 13.90
N ASP A 133 -11.24 -8.65 15.01
CA ASP A 133 -11.47 -10.06 15.31
C ASP A 133 -12.96 -10.47 15.31
N LYS A 134 -13.89 -9.54 15.15
CA LYS A 134 -15.35 -9.78 15.32
C LYS A 134 -16.10 -10.04 14.01
N HIS A 135 -15.45 -10.57 12.97
CA HIS A 135 -16.07 -10.82 11.65
C HIS A 135 -16.85 -9.61 11.11
N THR A 136 -16.19 -8.44 11.14
CA THR A 136 -16.78 -7.16 10.78
C THR A 136 -16.30 -6.69 9.41
N LYS A 137 -17.06 -5.79 8.78
CA LYS A 137 -16.59 -5.03 7.62
C LYS A 137 -16.12 -3.65 8.07
N GLY A 138 -15.13 -3.10 7.37
CA GLY A 138 -14.81 -1.69 7.48
C GLY A 138 -14.27 -1.13 6.18
N ARG A 139 -14.51 0.16 5.97
CA ARG A 139 -14.13 0.89 4.75
C ARG A 139 -13.47 2.20 5.14
N ALA A 140 -12.54 2.63 4.31
CA ALA A 140 -11.90 3.93 4.46
C ALA A 140 -11.79 4.59 3.08
N PHE A 141 -12.39 5.78 2.94
CA PHE A 141 -12.34 6.54 1.71
C PHE A 141 -11.54 7.83 1.88
N TYR A 142 -10.73 8.15 0.86
CA TYR A 142 -10.14 9.47 0.72
C TYR A 142 -11.26 10.54 0.64
N PRO A 143 -11.14 11.68 1.34
CA PRO A 143 -12.24 12.62 1.52
C PRO A 143 -12.66 13.34 0.24
N ILE A 144 -11.73 13.53 -0.69
CA ILE A 144 -11.94 14.31 -1.92
C ILE A 144 -12.12 13.34 -3.09
N PRO A 145 -13.23 13.39 -3.84
CA PRO A 145 -13.40 12.56 -5.04
C PRO A 145 -12.27 12.77 -6.05
N ILE A 146 -11.76 11.68 -6.61
CA ILE A 146 -10.73 11.69 -7.65
C ILE A 146 -11.42 11.59 -9.00
N CYS A 147 -11.09 12.51 -9.92
CA CYS A 147 -11.60 12.51 -11.28
C CYS A 147 -10.73 11.62 -12.17
N PHE A 148 -11.29 10.52 -12.67
CA PHE A 148 -10.61 9.56 -13.56
C PHE A 148 -10.87 9.80 -15.06
N HIS A 149 -11.46 10.94 -15.44
CA HIS A 149 -11.74 11.23 -16.85
C HIS A 149 -10.45 11.34 -17.67
N SER A 150 -10.41 10.64 -18.80
CA SER A 150 -9.24 10.59 -19.66
C SER A 150 -9.02 11.93 -20.38
N PRO A 151 -7.82 12.55 -20.27
CA PRO A 151 -7.41 13.58 -21.21
C PRO A 151 -7.29 13.00 -22.64
N PRO A 152 -7.26 13.84 -23.70
CA PRO A 152 -7.27 13.42 -25.10
C PRO A 152 -6.21 12.36 -25.48
N ASN A 153 -5.11 12.29 -24.72
CA ASN A 153 -3.96 11.42 -24.98
C ASN A 153 -3.87 10.20 -24.03
N GLY A 154 -4.91 9.94 -23.23
CA GLY A 154 -4.91 8.88 -22.21
C GLY A 154 -4.13 9.29 -20.95
N GLY A 155 -4.81 9.29 -19.80
CA GLY A 155 -4.19 9.59 -18.50
C GLY A 155 -3.54 8.35 -17.90
N ALA A 156 -2.49 8.52 -17.10
CA ALA A 156 -1.96 7.46 -16.25
C ALA A 156 -2.43 7.66 -14.81
N THR A 157 -2.66 6.58 -14.08
CA THR A 157 -2.97 6.64 -12.65
C THR A 157 -2.26 5.49 -11.96
N SER A 158 -1.70 5.75 -10.79
CA SER A 158 -1.08 4.71 -9.97
C SER A 158 -1.54 4.81 -8.53
N ALA A 159 -1.67 3.66 -7.89
CA ALA A 159 -1.88 3.53 -6.46
C ALA A 159 -0.84 2.55 -5.90
N THR A 160 -0.40 2.80 -4.68
CA THR A 160 0.54 1.93 -3.98
C THR A 160 0.22 1.96 -2.52
N PHE A 161 0.12 0.79 -1.90
CA PHE A 161 -0.14 0.68 -0.48
C PHE A 161 0.61 -0.50 0.13
N VAL A 162 0.90 -0.35 1.42
CA VAL A 162 1.57 -1.36 2.25
C VAL A 162 0.54 -1.93 3.21
N PHE A 163 0.50 -3.25 3.34
CA PHE A 163 -0.50 -3.93 4.15
C PHE A 163 0.10 -5.15 4.87
N ALA A 164 -0.62 -5.62 5.89
CA ALA A 164 -0.43 -6.93 6.48
C ALA A 164 -1.80 -7.47 6.89
N ILE A 165 -2.07 -8.74 6.58
CA ILE A 165 -3.27 -9.43 7.07
C ILE A 165 -2.88 -10.20 8.33
N VAL A 166 -3.42 -9.75 9.46
CA VAL A 166 -3.14 -10.32 10.78
C VAL A 166 -4.41 -10.93 11.33
N SER A 167 -4.37 -12.24 11.55
CA SER A 167 -5.41 -13.01 12.23
C SER A 167 -4.86 -13.59 13.52
N ASP A 168 -5.65 -13.66 14.59
CA ASP A 168 -5.27 -14.30 15.85
C ASP A 168 -5.06 -15.81 15.70
N HIS A 169 -5.66 -16.42 14.69
CA HIS A 169 -5.49 -17.82 14.36
C HIS A 169 -4.46 -17.99 13.25
N ALA A 170 -3.32 -18.62 13.56
CA ALA A 170 -2.19 -18.75 12.63
C ALA A 170 -2.51 -19.50 11.31
N LYS A 171 -3.64 -20.21 11.24
CA LYS A 171 -4.07 -21.00 10.06
C LYS A 171 -5.42 -20.58 9.50
N LEU A 172 -6.08 -19.57 10.07
CA LEU A 172 -7.37 -19.09 9.59
C LEU A 172 -7.30 -17.58 9.40
N SER A 173 -7.75 -17.11 8.25
CA SER A 173 -8.03 -15.70 8.00
C SER A 173 -9.51 -15.54 7.75
N ASP A 174 -9.99 -14.31 7.88
CA ASP A 174 -11.28 -13.90 7.33
C ASP A 174 -11.08 -13.46 5.87
N HIS A 175 -12.16 -13.21 5.14
CA HIS A 175 -12.19 -13.16 3.66
C HIS A 175 -11.04 -12.40 2.98
N GLY A 176 -10.80 -11.13 3.30
CA GLY A 176 -9.69 -10.42 2.65
C GLY A 176 -9.71 -8.91 2.79
N LEU A 177 -8.99 -8.27 1.86
CA LEU A 177 -8.83 -6.83 1.72
C LEU A 177 -9.02 -6.46 0.25
N ALA A 178 -9.52 -5.26 -0.05
CA ALA A 178 -9.54 -4.75 -1.42
C ALA A 178 -9.20 -3.26 -1.48
N PHE A 179 -8.45 -2.87 -2.52
CA PHE A 179 -8.43 -1.48 -2.97
C PHE A 179 -9.69 -1.23 -3.80
N LEU A 180 -10.36 -0.10 -3.58
CA LEU A 180 -11.69 0.16 -4.11
C LEU A 180 -11.76 1.53 -4.79
N VAL A 181 -12.26 1.55 -6.03
CA VAL A 181 -12.74 2.74 -6.72
C VAL A 181 -14.25 2.63 -6.89
N ALA A 182 -14.97 3.62 -6.37
CA ALA A 182 -16.43 3.66 -6.36
C ALA A 182 -16.95 5.08 -6.64
N PRO A 183 -18.16 5.22 -7.20
CA PRO A 183 -18.76 6.54 -7.48
C PRO A 183 -19.17 7.29 -6.21
N SER A 184 -19.28 6.60 -5.08
CA SER A 184 -19.69 7.16 -3.79
C SER A 184 -19.04 6.42 -2.63
N LYS A 185 -18.87 7.12 -1.51
CA LYS A 185 -18.42 6.54 -0.24
C LYS A 185 -19.51 5.67 0.41
N SER A 186 -20.77 5.93 0.08
CA SER A 186 -21.93 5.22 0.62
C SER A 186 -22.31 4.08 -0.31
N LEU A 187 -21.65 2.93 -0.17
CA LEU A 187 -22.02 1.72 -0.88
C LEU A 187 -23.19 1.00 -0.19
N SER A 188 -24.23 0.64 -0.96
CA SER A 188 -25.39 -0.14 -0.53
C SER A 188 -25.05 -1.56 -0.10
N ALA A 189 -23.85 -2.05 -0.45
CA ALA A 189 -23.38 -3.37 -0.08
C ALA A 189 -23.28 -3.54 1.44
N THR A 190 -24.18 -4.37 1.97
CA THR A 190 -24.26 -4.73 3.39
C THR A 190 -23.66 -6.10 3.69
N THR A 191 -23.48 -6.95 2.68
CA THR A 191 -23.05 -8.33 2.86
C THR A 191 -21.59 -8.38 3.29
N ARG A 192 -21.38 -9.02 4.44
CA ARG A 192 -20.07 -9.34 4.99
C ARG A 192 -19.52 -10.55 4.25
N ALA A 193 -18.50 -11.15 4.81
CA ALA A 193 -17.97 -12.42 4.36
C ALA A 193 -17.31 -12.33 2.97
N GLN A 194 -17.62 -13.27 2.08
CA GLN A 194 -17.00 -13.40 0.76
C GLN A 194 -17.24 -12.20 -0.16
N TYR A 195 -18.14 -11.30 0.22
CA TYR A 195 -18.44 -10.11 -0.56
C TYR A 195 -17.54 -8.89 -0.25
N LEU A 196 -16.54 -9.05 0.63
CA LEU A 196 -15.55 -8.04 1.05
C LEU A 196 -16.13 -6.69 1.50
N GLY A 197 -17.43 -6.62 1.79
CA GLY A 197 -18.15 -5.37 2.05
C GLY A 197 -18.28 -4.46 0.82
N LEU A 198 -18.05 -4.99 -0.39
CA LEU A 198 -18.10 -4.27 -1.67
C LEU A 198 -19.42 -4.46 -2.41
N MET A 199 -19.98 -5.67 -2.38
CA MET A 199 -21.20 -6.05 -3.11
C MET A 199 -22.11 -6.95 -2.26
N ASN A 200 -23.22 -7.42 -2.83
CA ASN A 200 -24.11 -8.42 -2.26
C ASN A 200 -24.63 -9.37 -3.34
N ILE A 201 -25.26 -10.46 -2.91
CA ILE A 201 -25.80 -11.49 -3.81
C ILE A 201 -26.78 -10.94 -4.86
N SER A 202 -27.45 -9.82 -4.58
CA SER A 202 -28.44 -9.23 -5.47
C SER A 202 -27.87 -8.17 -6.43
N ASP A 203 -26.66 -7.65 -6.18
CA ASP A 203 -26.02 -6.64 -7.04
C ASP A 203 -24.67 -7.06 -7.62
N ASN A 204 -24.12 -8.21 -7.23
CA ASN A 204 -22.92 -8.78 -7.83
C ASN A 204 -23.11 -8.98 -9.35
N GLY A 205 -22.24 -8.37 -10.15
CA GLY A 205 -22.28 -8.40 -11.62
C GLY A 205 -23.11 -7.29 -12.28
N LYS A 206 -23.74 -6.39 -11.52
CA LYS A 206 -24.53 -5.30 -12.12
C LYS A 206 -23.63 -4.17 -12.63
N ALA A 207 -23.70 -3.90 -13.94
CA ALA A 207 -22.95 -2.79 -14.56
C ALA A 207 -23.26 -1.40 -13.96
N SER A 208 -24.41 -1.24 -13.30
CA SER A 208 -24.80 -0.01 -12.59
C SER A 208 -24.03 0.25 -11.29
N ASN A 209 -23.24 -0.72 -10.81
CA ASN A 209 -22.45 -0.55 -9.59
C ASN A 209 -21.34 0.50 -9.80
N HIS A 210 -20.75 0.52 -11.00
CA HIS A 210 -19.59 1.35 -11.35
C HIS A 210 -18.43 1.21 -10.34
N VAL A 211 -18.23 -0.02 -9.86
CA VAL A 211 -17.21 -0.38 -8.87
C VAL A 211 -16.07 -1.11 -9.57
N PHE A 212 -14.85 -0.74 -9.20
CA PHE A 212 -13.62 -1.43 -9.54
C PHE A 212 -12.88 -1.77 -8.25
N SER A 213 -12.32 -2.98 -8.16
CA SER A 213 -11.41 -3.34 -7.08
C SER A 213 -10.24 -4.21 -7.51
N VAL A 214 -9.17 -4.13 -6.72
CA VAL A 214 -8.12 -5.14 -6.68
C VAL A 214 -8.22 -5.82 -5.32
N GLU A 215 -8.62 -7.10 -5.32
CA GLU A 215 -8.82 -7.90 -4.12
C GLU A 215 -7.59 -8.71 -3.74
N LEU A 216 -7.45 -8.92 -2.43
CA LEU A 216 -6.47 -9.76 -1.77
C LEU A 216 -7.27 -10.77 -0.93
N ASP A 217 -7.67 -11.86 -1.57
CA ASP A 217 -8.56 -12.86 -0.99
C ASP A 217 -7.77 -14.01 -0.35
N THR A 218 -8.21 -14.41 0.85
CA THR A 218 -7.58 -15.44 1.69
C THR A 218 -8.52 -16.61 1.99
N VAL A 219 -9.68 -16.65 1.35
CA VAL A 219 -10.71 -17.68 1.45
C VAL A 219 -11.02 -18.19 0.04
N LEU A 220 -11.52 -19.41 -0.06
CA LEU A 220 -12.02 -19.96 -1.32
C LEU A 220 -13.52 -19.97 -1.24
N SER A 221 -14.16 -19.18 -2.10
CA SER A 221 -15.58 -19.11 -2.35
C SER A 221 -15.89 -19.68 -3.74
N PRO A 222 -16.25 -20.98 -3.86
CA PRO A 222 -16.57 -21.59 -5.14
C PRO A 222 -17.68 -20.88 -5.92
N GLU A 223 -18.62 -20.26 -5.21
CA GLU A 223 -19.71 -19.47 -5.79
C GLU A 223 -19.25 -18.18 -6.48
N LEU A 224 -18.07 -17.67 -6.15
CA LEU A 224 -17.43 -16.51 -6.80
C LEU A 224 -16.39 -16.93 -7.86
N HIS A 225 -16.19 -18.24 -8.03
CA HIS A 225 -15.20 -18.84 -8.94
C HIS A 225 -13.75 -18.52 -8.56
N ASP A 226 -13.49 -18.39 -7.26
CA ASP A 226 -12.13 -18.25 -6.73
C ASP A 226 -11.23 -19.40 -7.18
N ILE A 227 -10.00 -19.05 -7.55
CA ILE A 227 -9.02 -20.02 -8.06
C ILE A 227 -8.35 -20.83 -6.95
N ASP A 228 -8.21 -20.23 -5.76
CA ASP A 228 -7.64 -20.84 -4.56
C ASP A 228 -8.00 -19.99 -3.31
N ARG A 229 -7.43 -20.35 -2.14
CA ARG A 229 -7.63 -19.65 -0.85
C ARG A 229 -6.63 -18.51 -0.58
N ASN A 230 -5.92 -18.02 -1.60
CA ASN A 230 -4.81 -17.09 -1.46
C ASN A 230 -4.49 -16.45 -2.81
N HIS A 231 -5.35 -15.56 -3.29
CA HIS A 231 -5.22 -14.97 -4.61
C HIS A 231 -5.33 -13.45 -4.61
N VAL A 232 -4.80 -12.87 -5.67
CA VAL A 232 -5.03 -11.47 -6.04
C VAL A 232 -6.00 -11.47 -7.22
N GLY A 233 -7.02 -10.63 -7.16
CA GLY A 233 -8.07 -10.53 -8.16
C GLY A 233 -8.25 -9.11 -8.67
N ILE A 234 -8.74 -8.98 -9.91
CA ILE A 234 -9.19 -7.72 -10.49
C ILE A 234 -10.68 -7.83 -10.74
N ASP A 235 -11.45 -6.95 -10.12
CA ASP A 235 -12.90 -6.99 -10.10
C ASP A 235 -13.49 -5.79 -10.83
N VAL A 236 -14.52 -6.06 -11.64
CA VAL A 236 -15.26 -5.02 -12.35
C VAL A 236 -16.74 -5.29 -12.17
N ASN A 237 -17.37 -4.55 -11.27
CA ASN A 237 -18.79 -4.67 -10.88
C ASN A 237 -19.21 -6.06 -10.36
N SER A 238 -18.28 -7.00 -10.21
CA SER A 238 -18.47 -8.37 -9.73
C SER A 238 -17.24 -8.80 -8.95
N LEU A 239 -17.41 -9.59 -7.90
CA LEU A 239 -16.32 -10.33 -7.23
C LEU A 239 -15.97 -11.65 -7.92
N GLN A 240 -16.64 -11.95 -9.03
CA GLN A 240 -16.06 -12.86 -10.00
C GLN A 240 -14.99 -12.09 -10.77
N SER A 241 -13.74 -12.22 -10.30
CA SER A 241 -12.56 -11.60 -10.87
C SER A 241 -12.49 -11.75 -12.39
N VAL A 242 -12.26 -10.65 -13.12
CA VAL A 242 -11.99 -10.69 -14.57
C VAL A 242 -10.63 -11.32 -14.86
N GLN A 243 -9.71 -11.22 -13.90
CA GLN A 243 -8.42 -11.88 -13.92
C GLN A 243 -7.94 -12.07 -12.49
N SER A 244 -7.43 -13.26 -12.18
CA SER A 244 -6.87 -13.58 -10.86
C SER A 244 -5.64 -14.46 -10.99
N HIS A 245 -4.81 -14.46 -9.94
CA HIS A 245 -3.62 -15.30 -9.84
C HIS A 245 -3.31 -15.57 -8.37
N THR A 246 -2.82 -16.77 -8.04
CA THR A 246 -2.31 -17.10 -6.70
C THR A 246 -1.35 -16.01 -6.25
N ALA A 247 -1.45 -15.57 -5.00
CA ALA A 247 -0.67 -14.48 -4.48
C ALA A 247 0.82 -14.81 -4.52
N GLY A 248 1.60 -13.94 -5.15
CA GLY A 248 3.03 -14.13 -5.33
C GLY A 248 3.64 -13.02 -6.18
N TYR A 249 4.91 -13.19 -6.53
CA TYR A 249 5.64 -12.24 -7.34
C TYR A 249 6.67 -12.95 -8.21
N TYR A 250 7.13 -12.29 -9.28
CA TYR A 250 8.22 -12.82 -10.10
C TYR A 250 9.54 -12.20 -9.63
N ASP A 251 10.49 -13.03 -9.22
CA ASP A 251 11.83 -12.55 -8.88
C ASP A 251 12.54 -12.03 -10.13
N ASP A 252 13.05 -10.80 -10.10
CA ASP A 252 13.65 -10.16 -11.27
C ASP A 252 15.00 -10.80 -11.67
N SER A 253 15.67 -11.51 -10.77
CA SER A 253 16.98 -12.12 -11.03
C SER A 253 16.83 -13.49 -11.68
N ALA A 254 15.95 -14.33 -11.15
CA ALA A 254 15.72 -15.70 -11.60
C ALA A 254 14.54 -15.82 -12.59
N GLY A 255 13.64 -14.84 -12.64
CA GLY A 255 12.37 -14.90 -13.36
C GLY A 255 11.36 -15.89 -12.75
N ALA A 256 11.71 -16.50 -11.61
CA ALA A 256 10.92 -17.53 -10.95
C ALA A 256 9.71 -16.91 -10.22
N PHE A 257 8.60 -17.63 -10.21
CA PHE A 257 7.44 -17.26 -9.41
C PHE A 257 7.66 -17.63 -7.94
N MET A 258 7.57 -16.62 -7.08
CA MET A 258 7.75 -16.69 -5.64
C MET A 258 6.38 -16.60 -4.96
N ASN A 259 5.93 -17.73 -4.40
CA ASN A 259 4.66 -17.80 -3.69
C ASN A 259 4.68 -16.92 -2.43
N LEU A 260 3.58 -16.21 -2.19
CA LEU A 260 3.31 -15.46 -0.98
C LEU A 260 2.06 -16.01 -0.30
N THR A 261 2.03 -15.94 1.03
CA THR A 261 0.80 -16.20 1.80
C THR A 261 0.31 -14.87 2.35
N LEU A 262 -0.81 -14.37 1.85
CA LEU A 262 -1.36 -13.05 2.20
C LEU A 262 -1.58 -12.91 3.71
N MET A 263 -2.13 -13.95 4.35
CA MET A 263 -2.35 -14.03 5.80
C MET A 263 -1.11 -14.42 6.63
N SER A 264 0.10 -14.28 6.07
CA SER A 264 1.36 -14.62 6.77
C SER A 264 1.73 -13.67 7.91
N ARG A 265 0.95 -12.59 8.11
CA ARG A 265 1.26 -11.47 9.02
C ARG A 265 2.50 -10.67 8.62
N LYS A 266 3.18 -11.04 7.54
CA LYS A 266 4.31 -10.30 6.99
C LYS A 266 3.79 -9.09 6.23
N VAL A 267 4.60 -8.03 6.25
CA VAL A 267 4.27 -6.80 5.55
C VAL A 267 4.57 -6.98 4.07
N MET A 268 3.59 -6.63 3.24
CA MET A 268 3.64 -6.71 1.79
C MET A 268 3.24 -5.37 1.19
N GLN A 269 3.58 -5.18 -0.07
CA GLN A 269 3.28 -3.98 -0.83
C GLN A 269 2.62 -4.33 -2.15
N VAL A 270 1.58 -3.57 -2.51
CA VAL A 270 0.87 -3.68 -3.79
C VAL A 270 1.10 -2.41 -4.58
N TRP A 271 1.30 -2.57 -5.88
CA TRP A 271 1.30 -1.49 -6.87
C TRP A 271 0.22 -1.77 -7.90
N GLU A 272 -0.57 -0.74 -8.19
CA GLU A 272 -1.59 -0.74 -9.23
C GLU A 272 -1.23 0.39 -10.20
N ASP A 273 -0.87 0.04 -11.42
CA ASP A 273 -0.53 1.02 -12.45
C ASP A 273 -1.48 0.90 -13.62
N TYR A 274 -2.24 1.96 -13.85
CA TYR A 274 -3.12 2.10 -15.00
C TYR A 274 -2.49 3.03 -16.04
N ASN A 275 -2.29 2.49 -17.24
CA ASN A 275 -1.93 3.26 -18.43
C ASN A 275 -3.19 3.48 -19.28
N GLY A 276 -3.73 4.69 -19.27
CA GLY A 276 -4.94 5.02 -20.02
C GLY A 276 -4.74 5.21 -21.52
N GLN A 277 -3.51 5.34 -22.02
CA GLN A 277 -3.24 5.36 -23.46
C GLN A 277 -3.42 3.96 -24.07
N HIS A 278 -2.95 2.92 -23.38
CA HIS A 278 -3.09 1.53 -23.80
C HIS A 278 -4.27 0.80 -23.12
N MET A 279 -4.94 1.45 -22.17
CA MET A 279 -5.99 0.88 -21.33
C MET A 279 -5.55 -0.40 -20.61
N VAL A 280 -4.31 -0.40 -20.11
CA VAL A 280 -3.69 -1.53 -19.41
C VAL A 280 -3.61 -1.23 -17.93
N LEU A 281 -4.11 -2.15 -17.11
CA LEU A 281 -3.89 -2.19 -15.67
C LEU A 281 -2.89 -3.29 -15.34
N ASN A 282 -1.84 -2.93 -14.62
CA ASN A 282 -0.88 -3.86 -14.05
C ASN A 282 -1.00 -3.86 -12.53
N VAL A 283 -1.10 -5.06 -11.94
CA VAL A 283 -1.06 -5.26 -10.50
C VAL A 283 0.20 -6.03 -10.15
N THR A 284 0.99 -5.49 -9.23
CA THR A 284 2.22 -6.09 -8.74
C THR A 284 2.13 -6.23 -7.23
N LEU A 285 2.61 -7.34 -6.69
CA LEU A 285 2.67 -7.63 -5.25
C LEU A 285 4.10 -8.05 -4.92
N ALA A 286 4.62 -7.71 -3.74
CA ALA A 286 5.88 -8.24 -3.23
C ALA A 286 5.97 -8.08 -1.70
N PRO A 287 6.87 -8.80 -1.02
CA PRO A 287 7.31 -8.44 0.33
C PRO A 287 7.88 -7.02 0.35
N LEU A 288 7.78 -6.35 1.49
CA LEU A 288 8.21 -4.96 1.63
C LEU A 288 9.71 -4.72 1.40
N ASP A 289 10.54 -5.72 1.70
CA ASP A 289 11.99 -5.72 1.51
C ASP A 289 12.41 -6.06 0.06
N VAL A 290 11.44 -6.33 -0.82
CA VAL A 290 11.66 -6.60 -2.24
C VAL A 290 11.25 -5.37 -3.05
N SER A 291 12.15 -4.89 -3.91
CA SER A 291 11.82 -3.82 -4.87
C SER A 291 10.71 -4.26 -5.80
N LYS A 292 9.83 -3.33 -6.23
CA LYS A 292 8.74 -3.60 -7.17
C LYS A 292 9.22 -4.48 -8.35
N PRO A 293 8.70 -5.72 -8.46
CA PRO A 293 9.00 -6.61 -9.57
C PRO A 293 8.72 -5.97 -10.92
N LYS A 294 9.57 -6.21 -11.92
CA LYS A 294 9.36 -5.71 -13.29
C LYS A 294 8.20 -6.40 -13.99
N LYS A 295 8.03 -7.71 -13.72
CA LYS A 295 6.92 -8.48 -14.27
C LYS A 295 5.73 -8.38 -13.30
N PRO A 296 4.59 -7.80 -13.73
CA PRO A 296 3.43 -7.71 -12.88
C PRO A 296 2.85 -9.10 -12.62
N LEU A 297 2.16 -9.25 -11.48
CA LEU A 297 1.43 -10.47 -11.14
C LEU A 297 0.22 -10.63 -12.07
N LEU A 298 -0.52 -9.53 -12.27
CA LEU A 298 -1.67 -9.45 -13.16
C LEU A 298 -1.46 -8.31 -14.16
N SER A 299 -1.85 -8.54 -15.41
CA SER A 299 -1.89 -7.52 -16.45
C SER A 299 -3.15 -7.76 -17.26
N THR A 300 -4.03 -6.77 -17.28
CA THR A 300 -5.29 -6.83 -18.03
C THR A 300 -5.46 -5.58 -18.88
N SER A 301 -6.04 -5.77 -20.07
CA SER A 301 -6.42 -4.70 -20.97
C SER A 301 -7.91 -4.81 -21.25
N ARG A 302 -8.59 -3.66 -21.38
CA ARG A 302 -9.98 -3.69 -21.85
C ARG A 302 -10.00 -4.21 -23.30
N ARG A 303 -10.68 -5.34 -23.53
CA ARG A 303 -11.07 -5.75 -24.89
C ARG A 303 -12.29 -4.95 -25.35
#